data_AF-A0A963ZMN2-F1
#
_entry.id   AF-A0A963ZMN2-F1
#
_cell.length_a   1.000
_cell.length_b   1.000
_cell.length_c   1.000
_cell.angle_alpha   90.00
_cell.angle_beta   90.00
_cell.angle_gamma   90.00
#
_symmetry.space_group_name_H-M   'P 1'
#
loop_
_entity.id
_entity.type
_entity.pdbx_description
1 polymer ?
#
loop_
_entity_poly.entity_id
_entity_poly.type
_entity_poly.pdbx_seq_one_letter_code
_entity_poly.pdbx_strand_id
1 'polypeptide(L)'
;MNSSIVESFSYMVKEKGLDKDVLGGIIEEVFGVLVKKQFGQEAHYEVVVNMDRGDIEIFLEKEIVEEVEDPFTQISIDELNAKGNEDELEVGEEYIEKIDLSAFGRRHINLARQNLNQRIREIEKEIIYKEYSEMLGEIVVGDIYQVRKNDILVNHNKNELVLPRSEQILRERYRKGDTIRAVIKEIKKTPNGPVIIISRADNLFLKRLFEIEIPEIYDGIIDIKDIAREPGERAKVSVESNDARIDAVGACVGMKGVRIHAIVRELSNENIDVINYSDDPIIYIQRAIAPAKIKQLELDEEAKTCTVTADSDQVSLLVGRNGVNIRLAIKLTGYEIDIIREEKQYEEYEDDIELVSLREELGSEVVDILINNRYDTAVEVLSAGVEKIKEIEDFDEEKANQIIEIIKGQFEEEE
;
A
#
# COMPACT_ATOMS: atom_id res chain seq x y z
N MET A 1 -47.89 -23.17 -8.61
CA MET A 1 -47.24 -22.39 -7.53
C MET A 1 -46.76 -23.36 -6.47
N ASN A 2 -45.49 -23.71 -6.54
CA ASN A 2 -44.88 -24.64 -5.62
C ASN A 2 -44.26 -23.83 -4.47
N SER A 3 -45.06 -23.51 -3.44
CA SER A 3 -44.69 -22.52 -2.41
C SER A 3 -43.36 -22.81 -1.71
N SER A 4 -43.05 -24.09 -1.49
CA SER A 4 -41.77 -24.55 -0.91
C SER A 4 -40.55 -24.19 -1.77
N ILE A 5 -40.68 -24.25 -3.10
CA ILE A 5 -39.58 -23.94 -4.03
C ILE A 5 -39.36 -22.41 -4.07
N VAL A 6 -40.44 -21.63 -4.13
CA VAL A 6 -40.37 -20.17 -4.12
C VAL A 6 -39.72 -19.65 -2.83
N GLU A 7 -40.07 -20.23 -1.68
CA GLU A 7 -39.45 -19.90 -0.40
C GLU A 7 -37.96 -20.24 -0.38
N SER A 8 -37.58 -21.40 -0.93
CA SER A 8 -36.18 -21.84 -1.02
C SER A 8 -35.34 -20.93 -1.92
N PHE A 9 -35.87 -20.53 -3.08
CA PHE A 9 -35.21 -19.56 -3.96
C PHE A 9 -35.05 -18.19 -3.30
N SER A 10 -36.10 -17.71 -2.65
CA SER A 10 -36.07 -16.44 -1.92
C SER A 10 -35.07 -16.46 -0.77
N TYR A 11 -34.96 -17.59 -0.08
CA TYR A 11 -33.96 -17.79 0.97
C TYR A 11 -32.54 -17.76 0.40
N MET A 12 -32.27 -18.49 -0.69
CA MET A 12 -30.94 -18.51 -1.32
C MET A 12 -30.53 -17.13 -1.83
N VAL A 13 -31.42 -16.40 -2.49
CA VAL A 13 -31.18 -15.02 -2.94
C VAL A 13 -30.74 -14.12 -1.79
N LYS A 14 -31.45 -14.19 -0.65
CA LYS A 14 -31.13 -13.37 0.53
C LYS A 14 -29.85 -13.81 1.24
N GLU A 15 -29.65 -15.11 1.43
CA GLU A 15 -28.49 -15.63 2.16
C GLU A 15 -27.20 -15.42 1.38
N LYS A 16 -27.28 -15.56 0.05
CA LYS A 16 -26.13 -15.51 -0.86
C LYS A 16 -25.89 -14.13 -1.48
N GLY A 17 -26.82 -13.20 -1.31
CA GLY A 17 -26.71 -11.86 -1.89
C GLY A 17 -26.70 -11.88 -3.43
N LEU A 18 -27.43 -12.82 -4.03
CA LEU A 18 -27.50 -13.01 -5.49
C LEU A 18 -28.80 -12.46 -6.04
N ASP A 19 -28.77 -11.87 -7.23
CA ASP A 19 -29.99 -11.48 -7.94
C ASP A 19 -30.81 -12.70 -8.39
N LYS A 20 -32.14 -12.56 -8.41
CA LYS A 20 -33.07 -13.61 -8.83
C LYS A 20 -32.76 -14.13 -10.24
N ASP A 21 -32.46 -13.21 -11.16
CA ASP A 21 -32.20 -13.52 -12.57
C ASP A 21 -30.90 -14.33 -12.72
N VAL A 22 -29.88 -13.98 -11.94
CA VAL A 22 -28.61 -14.71 -11.90
C VAL A 22 -28.82 -16.13 -11.39
N LEU A 23 -29.59 -16.30 -10.31
CA LEU A 23 -29.92 -17.62 -9.79
C LEU A 23 -30.76 -18.45 -10.79
N GLY A 24 -31.70 -17.82 -11.50
CA GLY A 24 -32.48 -18.45 -12.57
C GLY A 24 -31.58 -18.99 -13.67
N GLY A 25 -30.69 -18.16 -14.21
CA GLY A 25 -29.73 -18.56 -15.25
C GLY A 25 -28.78 -19.68 -14.80
N ILE A 26 -28.36 -19.71 -13.54
CA ILE A 26 -27.57 -20.83 -13.01
C ILE A 26 -28.37 -22.13 -13.02
N ILE A 27 -29.64 -22.07 -12.61
CA ILE A 27 -30.51 -23.25 -12.56
C ILE A 27 -30.72 -23.78 -13.98
N GLU A 28 -30.96 -22.91 -14.95
CA GLU A 28 -31.05 -23.25 -16.38
C GLU A 28 -29.78 -23.95 -16.87
N GLU A 29 -28.60 -23.39 -16.59
CA GLU A 29 -27.30 -23.98 -16.95
C GLU A 29 -27.11 -25.37 -16.33
N VAL A 30 -27.45 -25.51 -15.03
CA VAL A 30 -27.30 -26.78 -14.29
C VAL A 30 -28.20 -27.87 -14.85
N PHE A 31 -29.47 -27.58 -15.12
CA PHE A 31 -30.39 -28.54 -15.72
C PHE A 31 -30.04 -28.82 -17.17
N GLY A 32 -29.55 -27.83 -17.92
CA GLY A 32 -29.04 -28.03 -19.27
C GLY A 32 -27.87 -29.01 -19.34
N VAL A 33 -26.94 -28.95 -18.36
CA VAL A 33 -25.87 -29.96 -18.23
C VAL A 33 -26.42 -31.36 -17.91
N LEU A 34 -27.54 -31.46 -17.18
CA LEU A 34 -28.20 -32.74 -16.95
C LEU A 34 -28.84 -33.30 -18.21
N VAL A 35 -29.53 -32.45 -18.98
CA VAL A 35 -30.15 -32.83 -20.25
C VAL A 35 -29.08 -33.36 -21.19
N LYS A 36 -27.99 -32.62 -21.41
CA LYS A 36 -26.87 -33.06 -22.27
C LYS A 36 -26.23 -34.37 -21.83
N LYS A 37 -26.22 -34.66 -20.52
CA LYS A 37 -25.67 -35.91 -19.99
C LYS A 37 -26.61 -37.10 -20.14
N GLN A 38 -27.91 -36.88 -20.18
CA GLN A 38 -28.92 -37.94 -20.29
C GLN A 38 -29.32 -38.21 -21.74
N PHE A 39 -29.43 -37.17 -22.56
CA PHE A 39 -29.96 -37.22 -23.93
C PHE A 39 -28.89 -36.97 -25.01
N GLY A 40 -27.62 -36.80 -24.63
CA GLY A 40 -26.52 -36.59 -25.58
C GLY A 40 -26.11 -35.12 -25.71
N GLN A 41 -24.87 -34.89 -26.18
CA GLN A 41 -24.30 -33.53 -26.26
C GLN A 41 -24.94 -32.67 -27.37
N GLU A 42 -25.49 -33.32 -28.40
CA GLU A 42 -26.14 -32.69 -29.56
C GLU A 42 -27.64 -32.47 -29.34
N ALA A 43 -28.17 -32.83 -28.17
CA ALA A 43 -29.56 -32.59 -27.84
C ALA A 43 -29.87 -31.08 -27.78
N HIS A 44 -30.91 -30.68 -28.52
CA HIS A 44 -31.48 -29.34 -28.50
C HIS A 44 -32.53 -29.26 -27.38
N TYR A 45 -32.40 -28.27 -26.49
CA TYR A 45 -33.30 -28.13 -25.35
C TYR A 45 -33.46 -26.68 -24.92
N GLU A 46 -34.60 -26.41 -24.29
CA GLU A 46 -34.88 -25.16 -23.60
C GLU A 46 -35.23 -25.47 -22.13
N VAL A 47 -34.55 -24.80 -21.19
CA VAL A 47 -34.91 -24.85 -19.77
C VAL A 47 -35.50 -23.51 -19.40
N VAL A 48 -36.74 -23.51 -18.91
CA VAL A 48 -37.45 -22.32 -18.48
C VAL A 48 -37.62 -22.36 -16.97
N VAL A 49 -37.03 -21.39 -16.27
CA VAL A 49 -37.11 -21.29 -14.81
C VAL A 49 -37.96 -20.08 -14.40
N ASN A 50 -39.12 -20.34 -13.80
CA ASN A 50 -39.96 -19.29 -13.24
C ASN A 50 -39.75 -19.18 -11.72
N MET A 51 -38.93 -18.20 -11.33
CA MET A 51 -38.55 -17.97 -9.92
C MET A 51 -39.71 -17.54 -9.02
N ASP A 52 -40.73 -16.86 -9.56
CA ASP A 52 -41.86 -16.37 -8.77
C ASP A 52 -42.96 -17.41 -8.58
N ARG A 53 -43.12 -18.33 -9.55
CA ARG A 53 -44.06 -19.46 -9.45
C ARG A 53 -43.43 -20.71 -8.83
N GLY A 54 -42.09 -20.79 -8.86
CA GLY A 54 -41.32 -21.94 -8.40
C GLY A 54 -41.42 -23.12 -9.36
N ASP A 55 -41.64 -22.84 -10.64
CA ASP A 55 -41.86 -23.84 -11.69
C ASP A 55 -40.60 -23.91 -12.56
N ILE A 56 -40.09 -25.13 -12.79
CA ILE A 56 -38.95 -25.40 -13.67
C ILE A 56 -39.47 -26.35 -14.75
N GLU A 57 -39.39 -25.93 -16.01
CA GLU A 57 -39.84 -26.71 -17.16
C GLU A 57 -38.66 -26.96 -18.08
N ILE A 58 -38.55 -28.19 -18.57
CA ILE A 58 -37.49 -28.61 -19.49
C ILE A 58 -38.18 -29.12 -20.74
N PHE A 59 -37.84 -28.53 -21.87
CA PHE A 59 -38.33 -28.87 -23.19
C PHE A 59 -37.17 -29.43 -24.01
N LEU A 60 -37.38 -30.59 -24.63
CA LEU A 60 -36.42 -31.25 -25.50
C LEU A 60 -36.98 -31.23 -26.92
N GLU A 61 -36.23 -30.67 -27.84
CA GLU A 61 -36.56 -30.67 -29.26
C GLU A 61 -36.10 -32.00 -29.87
N LYS A 62 -37.02 -32.66 -30.58
CA LYS A 62 -36.75 -33.88 -31.33
C LYS A 62 -37.12 -33.70 -32.79
N GLU A 63 -36.28 -34.20 -33.67
CA GLU A 63 -36.58 -34.23 -35.11
C GLU A 63 -37.54 -35.38 -35.43
N ILE A 64 -38.58 -35.10 -36.20
CA ILE A 64 -39.53 -36.11 -36.68
C ILE A 64 -38.94 -36.81 -37.90
N VAL A 65 -38.69 -38.11 -37.79
CA VAL A 65 -38.09 -38.93 -38.85
C VAL A 65 -38.94 -40.17 -39.16
N GLU A 66 -38.76 -40.78 -40.33
CA GLU A 66 -39.44 -42.05 -40.65
C GLU A 66 -38.80 -43.24 -39.93
N GLU A 67 -37.47 -43.30 -39.89
CA GLU A 67 -36.69 -44.31 -39.18
C GLU A 67 -35.81 -43.64 -38.12
N VAL A 68 -35.97 -44.04 -36.86
CA VAL A 68 -35.23 -43.48 -35.72
C VAL A 68 -33.83 -44.09 -35.67
N GLU A 69 -32.80 -43.27 -35.90
CA GLU A 69 -31.40 -43.65 -35.71
C GLU A 69 -30.91 -43.34 -34.29
N ASP A 70 -31.31 -42.19 -33.73
CA ASP A 70 -31.02 -41.80 -32.34
C ASP A 70 -32.31 -41.49 -31.55
N PRO A 71 -32.74 -42.40 -30.65
CA PRO A 71 -33.96 -42.22 -29.85
C PRO A 71 -33.96 -41.01 -28.90
N PHE A 72 -32.79 -40.39 -28.65
CA PHE A 72 -32.70 -39.21 -27.79
C PHE A 72 -32.97 -37.91 -28.52
N THR A 73 -32.65 -37.82 -29.80
CA THR A 73 -32.78 -36.62 -30.63
C THR A 73 -33.86 -36.75 -31.71
N GLN A 74 -34.34 -37.96 -31.97
CA GLN A 74 -35.33 -38.25 -33.01
C GLN A 74 -36.57 -38.94 -32.44
N ILE A 75 -37.70 -38.78 -33.13
CA ILE A 75 -38.97 -39.48 -32.86
C ILE A 75 -39.63 -39.88 -34.18
N SER A 76 -40.27 -41.05 -34.22
CA SER A 76 -41.04 -41.44 -35.41
C SER A 76 -42.44 -40.84 -35.39
N ILE A 77 -43.04 -40.64 -36.57
CA ILE A 77 -44.44 -40.20 -36.69
C ILE A 77 -45.38 -41.17 -35.97
N ASP A 78 -45.11 -42.47 -36.05
CA ASP A 78 -45.93 -43.49 -35.39
C ASP A 78 -45.89 -43.37 -33.86
N GLU A 79 -44.70 -43.12 -33.29
CA GLU A 79 -44.53 -42.89 -31.85
C GLU A 79 -45.14 -41.58 -31.40
N LEU A 80 -45.03 -40.54 -32.22
CA LEU A 80 -45.63 -39.23 -31.98
C LEU A 80 -47.16 -39.31 -31.91
N ASN A 81 -47.78 -39.97 -32.89
CA ASN A 81 -49.23 -40.20 -32.93
C ASN A 81 -49.71 -41.06 -31.74
N ALA A 82 -48.91 -42.04 -31.31
CA ALA A 82 -49.22 -42.87 -30.15
C ALA A 82 -49.16 -42.11 -28.81
N LYS A 83 -48.36 -41.04 -28.71
CA LYS A 83 -48.31 -40.15 -27.54
C LYS A 83 -49.49 -39.18 -27.45
N GLY A 84 -50.39 -39.18 -28.43
CA GLY A 84 -51.63 -38.40 -28.42
C GLY A 84 -51.43 -36.93 -28.78
N ASN A 85 -50.51 -36.65 -29.70
CA ASN A 85 -50.33 -35.29 -30.21
C ASN A 85 -51.57 -34.88 -31.03
N GLU A 86 -52.14 -33.71 -30.75
CA GLU A 86 -53.33 -33.19 -31.45
C GLU A 86 -52.96 -32.42 -32.74
N ASP A 87 -51.68 -32.06 -32.90
CA ASP A 87 -51.16 -31.30 -34.03
C ASP A 87 -50.69 -32.21 -35.18
N GLU A 88 -51.08 -31.88 -36.43
CA GLU A 88 -50.67 -32.56 -37.66
C GLU A 88 -49.21 -32.21 -38.03
N LEU A 89 -48.24 -32.77 -37.30
CA LEU A 89 -46.81 -32.58 -37.57
C LEU A 89 -46.30 -33.54 -38.66
N GLU A 90 -45.44 -33.03 -39.56
CA GLU A 90 -44.88 -33.78 -40.70
C GLU A 90 -43.41 -34.23 -40.47
N VAL A 91 -42.92 -35.18 -41.30
CA VAL A 91 -41.49 -35.58 -41.29
C VAL A 91 -40.62 -34.37 -41.61
N GLY A 92 -39.58 -34.16 -40.81
CA GLY A 92 -38.66 -33.02 -40.93
C GLY A 92 -39.05 -31.79 -40.11
N GLU A 93 -40.16 -31.84 -39.37
CA GLU A 93 -40.51 -30.83 -38.37
C GLU A 93 -39.96 -31.18 -36.98
N GLU A 94 -39.91 -30.18 -36.10
CA GLU A 94 -39.43 -30.32 -34.72
C GLU A 94 -40.60 -30.56 -33.75
N TYR A 95 -40.49 -31.62 -32.96
CA TYR A 95 -41.41 -31.92 -31.87
C TYR A 95 -40.81 -31.52 -30.52
N ILE A 96 -41.54 -30.71 -29.76
CA ILE A 96 -41.13 -30.28 -28.42
C ILE A 96 -41.70 -31.24 -27.37
N GLU A 97 -40.83 -32.09 -26.80
CA GLU A 97 -41.18 -33.00 -25.71
C GLU A 97 -40.92 -32.35 -24.35
N LYS A 98 -41.96 -32.18 -23.53
CA LYS A 98 -41.80 -31.76 -22.13
C LYS A 98 -41.26 -32.90 -21.27
N ILE A 99 -40.11 -32.69 -20.65
CA ILE A 99 -39.48 -33.66 -19.75
C ILE A 99 -39.91 -33.40 -18.31
N ASP A 100 -40.39 -34.45 -17.64
CA ASP A 100 -40.66 -34.41 -16.19
C ASP A 100 -39.35 -34.51 -15.39
N LEU A 101 -39.20 -33.68 -14.36
CA LEU A 101 -38.04 -33.69 -13.47
C LEU A 101 -37.83 -35.04 -12.77
N SER A 102 -38.89 -35.83 -12.59
CA SER A 102 -38.83 -37.20 -12.04
C SER A 102 -38.11 -38.19 -12.95
N ALA A 103 -37.96 -37.89 -14.25
CA ALA A 103 -37.19 -38.71 -15.18
C ALA A 103 -35.68 -38.69 -14.87
N PHE A 104 -35.20 -37.67 -14.14
CA PHE A 104 -33.81 -37.59 -13.71
C PHE A 104 -33.60 -38.45 -12.45
N GLY A 105 -32.86 -39.55 -12.58
CA GLY A 105 -32.53 -40.41 -11.45
C GLY A 105 -31.73 -39.68 -10.35
N ARG A 106 -31.76 -40.21 -9.11
CA ARG A 106 -31.07 -39.64 -7.92
C ARG A 106 -29.60 -39.27 -8.16
N ARG A 107 -28.89 -40.02 -9.01
CA ARG A 107 -27.50 -39.75 -9.38
C ARG A 107 -27.36 -38.41 -10.13
N HIS A 108 -28.24 -38.13 -11.09
CA HIS A 108 -28.25 -36.90 -11.87
C HIS A 108 -28.61 -35.69 -11.00
N ILE A 109 -29.61 -35.84 -10.12
CA ILE A 109 -29.97 -34.78 -9.16
C ILE A 109 -28.82 -34.42 -8.22
N ASN A 110 -28.08 -35.41 -7.71
CA ASN A 110 -26.91 -35.14 -6.86
C ASN A 110 -25.79 -34.40 -7.60
N LEU A 111 -25.60 -34.71 -8.88
CA LEU A 111 -24.65 -34.00 -9.75
C LEU A 111 -25.09 -32.56 -9.99
N ALA A 112 -26.38 -32.33 -10.30
CA ALA A 112 -26.91 -30.97 -10.44
C ALA A 112 -26.71 -30.16 -9.16
N ARG A 113 -26.97 -30.75 -7.99
CA ARG A 113 -26.70 -30.10 -6.70
C ARG A 113 -25.23 -29.70 -6.54
N GLN A 114 -24.30 -30.55 -6.97
CA GLN A 114 -22.87 -30.23 -6.91
C GLN A 114 -22.50 -29.10 -7.86
N ASN A 115 -22.98 -29.16 -9.12
CA ASN A 115 -22.76 -28.12 -10.12
C ASN A 115 -23.37 -26.78 -9.70
N LEU A 116 -24.61 -26.77 -9.20
CA LEU A 116 -25.27 -25.58 -8.66
C LEU A 116 -24.44 -24.93 -7.55
N ASN A 117 -23.99 -25.72 -6.57
CA ASN A 117 -23.15 -25.21 -5.48
C ASN A 117 -21.78 -24.73 -5.96
N GLN A 118 -21.24 -25.30 -7.04
CA GLN A 118 -19.99 -24.82 -7.62
C GLN A 118 -20.20 -23.49 -8.33
N ARG A 119 -21.26 -23.38 -9.14
CA ARG A 119 -21.59 -22.18 -9.90
C ARG A 119 -21.94 -21.00 -9.01
N ILE A 120 -22.71 -21.24 -7.95
CA ILE A 120 -22.98 -20.24 -6.90
C ILE A 120 -21.66 -19.73 -6.30
N ARG A 121 -20.73 -20.63 -5.97
CA ARG A 121 -19.41 -20.25 -5.42
C ARG A 121 -18.55 -19.47 -6.41
N GLU A 122 -18.66 -19.75 -7.71
CA GLU A 122 -17.96 -18.98 -8.75
C GLU A 122 -18.50 -17.55 -8.83
N ILE A 123 -19.82 -17.38 -8.78
CA ILE A 123 -20.44 -16.04 -8.82
C ILE A 123 -20.16 -15.27 -7.53
N GLU A 124 -20.23 -15.91 -6.36
CA GLU A 124 -19.82 -15.28 -5.08
C GLU A 124 -18.40 -14.73 -5.18
N LYS A 125 -17.46 -15.50 -5.77
CA LYS A 125 -16.08 -15.06 -6.00
C LYS A 125 -15.97 -13.87 -6.95
N GLU A 126 -16.80 -13.82 -8.00
CA GLU A 126 -16.82 -12.70 -8.94
C GLU A 126 -17.37 -11.42 -8.30
N ILE A 127 -18.42 -11.54 -7.49
CA ILE A 127 -19.00 -10.42 -6.73
C ILE A 127 -17.95 -9.85 -5.78
N ILE A 128 -17.30 -10.71 -4.98
CA ILE A 128 -16.22 -10.29 -4.07
C ILE A 128 -15.09 -9.63 -4.87
N TYR A 129 -14.67 -10.23 -5.99
CA TYR A 129 -13.62 -9.62 -6.81
C TYR A 129 -14.02 -8.21 -7.26
N LYS A 130 -15.25 -8.01 -7.74
CA LYS A 130 -15.73 -6.72 -8.21
C LYS A 130 -15.80 -5.69 -7.07
N GLU A 131 -16.39 -6.05 -5.94
CA GLU A 131 -16.51 -5.19 -4.76
C GLU A 131 -15.14 -4.65 -4.32
N TYR A 132 -14.17 -5.53 -4.10
CA TYR A 132 -12.84 -5.10 -3.68
C TYR A 132 -12.07 -4.40 -4.81
N SER A 133 -12.34 -4.70 -6.08
CA SER A 133 -11.69 -4.00 -7.19
C SER A 133 -12.07 -2.52 -7.22
N GLU A 134 -13.30 -2.19 -6.86
CA GLU A 134 -13.76 -0.81 -6.74
C GLU A 134 -13.14 -0.09 -5.53
N MET A 135 -12.70 -0.84 -4.52
CA MET A 135 -12.05 -0.34 -3.31
C MET A 135 -10.51 -0.39 -3.36
N LEU A 136 -9.92 -0.66 -4.52
CA LEU A 136 -8.46 -0.68 -4.68
C LEU A 136 -7.86 0.66 -4.24
N GLY A 137 -6.91 0.59 -3.31
CA GLY A 137 -6.27 1.78 -2.77
C GLY A 137 -7.02 2.49 -1.64
N GLU A 138 -8.13 1.94 -1.18
CA GLU A 138 -8.88 2.44 -0.02
C GLU A 138 -8.48 1.72 1.27
N ILE A 139 -8.65 2.41 2.41
CA ILE A 139 -8.45 1.80 3.73
C ILE A 139 -9.66 0.94 4.09
N VAL A 140 -9.39 -0.31 4.44
CA VAL A 140 -10.36 -1.21 5.06
C VAL A 140 -10.00 -1.44 6.52
N VAL A 141 -11.04 -1.68 7.32
CA VAL A 141 -10.91 -2.01 8.74
C VAL A 141 -11.40 -3.43 8.94
N GLY A 142 -10.56 -4.31 9.47
CA GLY A 142 -10.94 -5.70 9.72
C GLY A 142 -10.35 -6.25 11.00
N ASP A 143 -10.78 -7.46 11.35
CA ASP A 143 -10.34 -8.15 12.57
C ASP A 143 -9.33 -9.23 12.23
N ILE A 144 -8.21 -9.25 12.96
CA ILE A 144 -7.20 -10.30 12.79
C ILE A 144 -7.77 -11.62 13.30
N TYR A 145 -8.05 -12.53 12.38
CA TYR A 145 -8.60 -13.85 12.69
C TYR A 145 -7.49 -14.88 12.92
N GLN A 146 -6.39 -14.80 12.17
CA GLN A 146 -5.28 -15.75 12.29
C GLN A 146 -3.94 -15.08 11.98
N VAL A 147 -2.94 -15.32 12.83
CA VAL A 147 -1.55 -14.91 12.60
C VAL A 147 -0.73 -16.15 12.25
N ARG A 148 -0.15 -16.19 11.06
CA ARG A 148 0.73 -17.27 10.60
C ARG A 148 2.18 -16.75 10.50
N LYS A 149 3.11 -17.61 10.12
CA LYS A 149 4.55 -17.25 10.04
C LYS A 149 4.86 -16.25 8.91
N ASN A 150 4.13 -16.33 7.80
CA ASN A 150 4.42 -15.58 6.58
C ASN A 150 3.36 -14.51 6.25
N ASP A 151 2.16 -14.64 6.80
CA ASP A 151 1.02 -13.78 6.52
C ASP A 151 0.09 -13.68 7.74
N ILE A 152 -0.76 -12.67 7.71
CA ILE A 152 -1.83 -12.46 8.67
C ILE A 152 -3.14 -12.47 7.91
N LEU A 153 -4.11 -13.19 8.44
CA LEU A 153 -5.45 -13.26 7.88
C LEU A 153 -6.37 -12.33 8.67
N VAL A 154 -7.01 -11.42 7.93
CA VAL A 154 -7.88 -10.39 8.45
C VAL A 154 -9.28 -10.63 7.89
N ASN A 155 -10.29 -10.61 8.73
CA ASN A 155 -11.68 -10.72 8.33
C ASN A 155 -12.26 -9.32 8.13
N HIS A 156 -12.78 -9.04 6.94
CA HIS A 156 -13.53 -7.83 6.63
C HIS A 156 -14.85 -8.23 5.98
N ASN A 157 -15.99 -7.85 6.55
CA ASN A 157 -17.32 -8.15 6.00
C ASN A 157 -17.54 -9.65 5.64
N LYS A 158 -17.01 -10.57 6.46
CA LYS A 158 -17.03 -12.05 6.24
C LYS A 158 -16.10 -12.55 5.13
N ASN A 159 -15.34 -11.67 4.49
CA ASN A 159 -14.32 -12.03 3.50
C ASN A 159 -12.94 -12.06 4.14
N GLU A 160 -12.11 -12.99 3.68
CA GLU A 160 -10.74 -13.16 4.15
C GLU A 160 -9.78 -12.29 3.32
N LEU A 161 -9.05 -11.40 4.00
CA LEU A 161 -7.99 -10.57 3.47
C LEU A 161 -6.64 -11.11 3.95
N VAL A 162 -5.63 -10.95 3.12
CA VAL A 162 -4.27 -11.41 3.42
C VAL A 162 -3.34 -10.22 3.57
N LEU A 163 -2.62 -10.14 4.68
CA LEU A 163 -1.54 -9.18 4.94
C LEU A 163 -0.19 -9.93 4.94
N PRO A 164 0.52 -9.99 3.80
CA PRO A 164 1.81 -10.66 3.68
C PRO A 164 2.89 -9.98 4.54
N ARG A 165 3.91 -10.74 4.93
CA ARG A 165 5.03 -10.20 5.72
C ARG A 165 5.77 -9.03 5.07
N SER A 166 5.86 -8.99 3.74
CA SER A 166 6.47 -7.86 3.00
C SER A 166 5.65 -6.57 3.09
N GLU A 167 4.35 -6.69 3.38
CA GLU A 167 3.40 -5.58 3.43
C GLU A 167 3.08 -5.15 4.88
N GLN A 168 3.77 -5.75 5.85
CA GLN A 168 3.64 -5.45 7.27
C GLN A 168 4.67 -4.40 7.70
N ILE A 169 4.30 -3.57 8.66
CA ILE A 169 5.25 -2.73 9.38
C ILE A 169 6.04 -3.60 10.37
N LEU A 170 7.37 -3.62 10.28
CA LEU A 170 8.21 -4.59 11.00
C LEU A 170 8.10 -4.49 12.53
N ARG A 171 7.87 -3.28 13.06
CA ARG A 171 7.75 -3.03 14.51
C ARG A 171 6.38 -3.39 15.07
N GLU A 172 5.40 -3.66 14.22
CA GLU A 172 4.04 -3.98 14.65
C GLU A 172 3.93 -5.38 15.25
N ARG A 173 3.08 -5.48 16.27
CA ARG A 173 2.75 -6.75 16.91
C ARG A 173 1.28 -7.04 16.68
N TYR A 174 1.04 -8.04 15.87
CA TYR A 174 -0.30 -8.48 15.52
C TYR A 174 -0.76 -9.60 16.44
N ARG A 175 -1.97 -9.48 17.00
CA ARG A 175 -2.58 -10.55 17.80
C ARG A 175 -3.95 -10.89 17.25
N LYS A 176 -4.35 -12.14 17.45
CA LYS A 176 -5.70 -12.59 17.09
C LYS A 176 -6.74 -11.81 17.92
N GLY A 177 -7.75 -11.29 17.24
CA GLY A 177 -8.83 -10.48 17.81
C GLY A 177 -8.58 -8.98 17.77
N ASP A 178 -7.37 -8.54 17.40
CA ASP A 178 -7.10 -7.11 17.24
C ASP A 178 -7.75 -6.60 15.95
N THR A 179 -8.31 -5.40 16.00
CA THR A 179 -8.75 -4.64 14.82
C THR A 179 -7.53 -4.02 14.14
N ILE A 180 -7.50 -4.05 12.81
CA ILE A 180 -6.40 -3.53 11.99
C ILE A 180 -6.97 -2.72 10.82
N ARG A 181 -6.33 -1.59 10.52
CA ARG A 181 -6.57 -0.81 9.31
C ARG A 181 -5.49 -1.13 8.27
N ALA A 182 -5.84 -1.26 7.00
CA ALA A 182 -4.85 -1.46 5.95
C ALA A 182 -5.42 -0.99 4.62
N VAL A 183 -4.55 -0.61 3.69
CA VAL A 183 -4.98 -0.30 2.32
C VAL A 183 -5.11 -1.58 1.50
N ILE A 184 -6.11 -1.67 0.62
CA ILE A 184 -6.16 -2.74 -0.38
C ILE A 184 -5.11 -2.44 -1.45
N LYS A 185 -4.05 -3.25 -1.51
CA LYS A 185 -2.92 -3.05 -2.42
C LYS A 185 -3.19 -3.66 -3.79
N GLU A 186 -3.58 -4.93 -3.81
CA GLU A 186 -3.84 -5.67 -5.05
C GLU A 186 -4.80 -6.83 -4.82
N ILE A 187 -5.42 -7.30 -5.90
CA ILE A 187 -6.33 -8.45 -5.88
C ILE A 187 -5.86 -9.46 -6.91
N LYS A 188 -5.48 -10.65 -6.46
CA LYS A 188 -5.00 -11.74 -7.33
C LYS A 188 -6.12 -12.73 -7.61
N LYS A 189 -6.42 -12.98 -8.88
CA LYS A 189 -7.31 -14.07 -9.27
C LYS A 189 -6.55 -15.39 -9.17
N THR A 190 -7.02 -16.30 -8.31
CA THR A 190 -6.49 -17.67 -8.21
C THR A 190 -7.58 -18.69 -8.54
N PRO A 191 -7.24 -19.94 -8.87
CA PRO A 191 -8.23 -21.00 -9.07
C PRO A 191 -9.16 -21.19 -7.86
N ASN A 192 -8.64 -20.89 -6.66
CA ASN A 192 -9.40 -21.02 -5.42
C ASN A 192 -10.29 -19.81 -5.11
N GLY A 193 -10.15 -18.70 -5.85
CA GLY A 193 -10.90 -17.46 -5.66
C GLY A 193 -10.01 -16.21 -5.69
N PRO A 194 -10.59 -15.01 -5.59
CA PRO A 194 -9.82 -13.79 -5.43
C PRO A 194 -9.09 -13.80 -4.09
N VAL A 195 -7.79 -13.52 -4.11
CA VAL A 195 -6.98 -13.28 -2.92
C VAL A 195 -6.76 -11.78 -2.84
N ILE A 196 -7.32 -11.16 -1.80
CA ILE A 196 -7.25 -9.73 -1.58
C ILE A 196 -6.05 -9.46 -0.68
N ILE A 197 -5.06 -8.75 -1.22
CA ILE A 197 -3.82 -8.42 -0.53
C ILE A 197 -3.94 -7.00 0.01
N ILE A 198 -3.84 -6.88 1.32
CA ILE A 198 -3.80 -5.61 2.04
C ILE A 198 -2.38 -5.27 2.46
N SER A 199 -2.12 -3.98 2.66
CA SER A 199 -0.82 -3.47 3.09
C SER A 199 -0.93 -2.36 4.12
N ARG A 200 0.02 -2.36 5.05
CA ARG A 200 0.30 -1.23 5.95
C ARG A 200 1.64 -0.56 5.64
N ALA A 201 2.51 -1.27 4.90
CA ALA A 201 3.80 -0.76 4.45
C ALA A 201 3.69 0.15 3.22
N ASP A 202 2.63 0.03 2.43
CA ASP A 202 2.45 0.81 1.21
C ASP A 202 2.31 2.33 1.49
N ASN A 203 2.81 3.17 0.58
CA ASN A 203 2.69 4.63 0.67
C ASN A 203 1.23 5.09 0.60
N LEU A 204 0.39 4.34 -0.14
CA LEU A 204 -1.01 4.67 -0.27
C LEU A 204 -1.75 4.56 1.07
N PHE A 205 -1.30 3.68 1.97
CA PHE A 205 -1.84 3.62 3.33
C PHE A 205 -1.60 4.93 4.07
N LEU A 206 -0.38 5.48 4.01
CA LEU A 206 -0.06 6.77 4.62
C LEU A 206 -0.88 7.90 3.99
N LYS A 207 -0.97 7.93 2.65
CA LYS A 207 -1.77 8.93 1.92
C LYS A 207 -3.22 8.95 2.42
N ARG A 208 -3.87 7.79 2.49
CA ARG A 208 -5.26 7.68 2.97
C ARG A 208 -5.42 8.05 4.45
N LEU A 209 -4.42 7.78 5.30
CA LEU A 209 -4.46 8.25 6.69
C LEU A 209 -4.42 9.77 6.79
N PHE A 210 -3.63 10.45 5.94
CA PHE A 210 -3.64 11.90 5.84
C PHE A 210 -5.01 12.43 5.39
N GLU A 211 -5.60 11.83 4.35
CA GLU A 211 -6.94 12.20 3.87
C GLU A 211 -8.02 12.06 4.95
N ILE A 212 -7.95 11.03 5.80
CA ILE A 212 -8.90 10.83 6.90
C ILE A 212 -8.71 11.84 8.04
N GLU A 213 -7.46 12.14 8.40
CA GLU A 213 -7.14 12.97 9.57
C GLU A 213 -7.19 14.49 9.26
N ILE A 214 -6.98 14.88 8.00
CA ILE A 214 -6.82 16.29 7.58
C ILE A 214 -7.90 16.65 6.54
N PRO A 215 -8.98 17.34 6.94
CA PRO A 215 -10.07 17.72 6.05
C PRO A 215 -9.62 18.53 4.83
N GLU A 216 -8.61 19.38 4.99
CA GLU A 216 -8.07 20.20 3.90
C GLU A 216 -7.47 19.36 2.76
N ILE A 217 -6.97 18.16 3.06
CA ILE A 217 -6.50 17.20 2.04
C ILE A 217 -7.69 16.48 1.40
N TYR A 218 -8.68 16.09 2.20
CA TYR A 218 -9.91 15.46 1.70
C TYR A 218 -10.68 16.37 0.73
N ASP A 219 -10.77 17.66 1.04
CA ASP A 219 -11.45 18.68 0.23
C ASP A 219 -10.63 19.12 -1.00
N GLY A 220 -9.40 18.62 -1.17
CA GLY A 220 -8.50 18.97 -2.29
C GLY A 220 -7.92 20.40 -2.20
N ILE A 221 -7.94 21.00 -1.02
CA ILE A 221 -7.31 22.30 -0.77
C ILE A 221 -5.79 22.12 -0.67
N ILE A 222 -5.35 21.03 -0.05
CA ILE A 222 -3.95 20.64 0.06
C ILE A 222 -3.73 19.35 -0.69
N ASP A 223 -2.77 19.35 -1.61
CA ASP A 223 -2.36 18.17 -2.36
C ASP A 223 -1.10 17.56 -1.75
N ILE A 224 -1.12 16.23 -1.55
CA ILE A 224 0.11 15.46 -1.29
C ILE A 224 0.79 15.18 -2.62
N LYS A 225 1.98 15.76 -2.82
CA LYS A 225 2.73 15.63 -4.07
C LYS A 225 3.51 14.32 -4.13
N ASP A 226 4.23 13.99 -3.08
CA ASP A 226 4.99 12.75 -3.01
C ASP A 226 5.17 12.25 -1.57
N ILE A 227 5.44 10.95 -1.45
CA ILE A 227 5.67 10.25 -0.18
C ILE A 227 6.90 9.35 -0.36
N ALA A 228 7.96 9.66 0.39
CA ALA A 228 9.09 8.76 0.56
C ALA A 228 9.01 8.12 1.96
N ARG A 229 9.03 6.78 2.03
CA ARG A 229 8.79 6.07 3.28
C ARG A 229 9.71 4.87 3.48
N GLU A 230 10.18 4.71 4.71
CA GLU A 230 10.76 3.48 5.26
C GLU A 230 9.82 3.00 6.38
N PRO A 231 8.91 2.04 6.10
CA PRO A 231 7.80 1.70 6.98
C PRO A 231 8.22 1.30 8.40
N GLY A 232 7.64 1.95 9.40
CA GLY A 232 7.93 1.73 10.83
C GLY A 232 9.16 2.47 11.35
N GLU A 233 9.87 3.21 10.50
CA GLU A 233 11.05 4.00 10.89
C GLU A 233 10.82 5.50 10.66
N ARG A 234 10.68 5.90 9.39
CA ARG A 234 10.52 7.32 9.00
C ARG A 234 9.85 7.48 7.64
N ALA A 235 9.06 8.54 7.50
CA ALA A 235 8.53 9.02 6.23
C ALA A 235 8.82 10.51 6.04
N LYS A 236 8.94 10.93 4.78
CA LYS A 236 8.87 12.32 4.34
C LYS A 236 7.70 12.46 3.38
N VAL A 237 6.88 13.49 3.61
CA VAL A 237 5.67 13.76 2.84
C VAL A 237 5.75 15.21 2.33
N SER A 238 5.68 15.39 1.01
CA SER A 238 5.64 16.71 0.41
C SER A 238 4.21 17.13 0.12
N VAL A 239 3.84 18.34 0.56
CA VAL A 239 2.50 18.90 0.43
C VAL A 239 2.54 20.27 -0.23
N GLU A 240 1.50 20.60 -0.98
CA GLU A 240 1.27 21.91 -1.57
C GLU A 240 -0.15 22.37 -1.27
N SER A 241 -0.33 23.66 -0.95
CA SER A 241 -1.67 24.25 -0.83
C SER A 241 -2.08 24.91 -2.14
N ASN A 242 -3.28 24.60 -2.62
CA ASN A 242 -3.91 25.29 -3.74
C ASN A 242 -4.46 26.68 -3.34
N ASP A 243 -4.57 26.98 -2.05
CA ASP A 243 -4.93 28.30 -1.51
C ASP A 243 -3.75 28.93 -0.76
N ALA A 244 -3.24 30.06 -1.28
CA ALA A 244 -2.12 30.78 -0.70
C ALA A 244 -2.37 31.31 0.74
N ARG A 245 -3.62 31.33 1.21
CA ARG A 245 -3.97 31.73 2.58
C ARG A 245 -3.83 30.59 3.58
N ILE A 246 -3.66 29.35 3.11
CA ILE A 246 -3.63 28.15 3.93
C ILE A 246 -2.20 27.61 3.94
N ASP A 247 -1.61 27.50 5.13
CA ASP A 247 -0.31 26.86 5.33
C ASP A 247 -0.48 25.34 5.31
N ALA A 248 0.08 24.69 4.29
CA ALA A 248 -0.07 23.25 4.09
C ALA A 248 0.56 22.43 5.23
N VAL A 249 1.78 22.79 5.64
CA VAL A 249 2.49 22.07 6.72
C VAL A 249 1.79 22.30 8.05
N GLY A 250 1.44 23.56 8.38
CA GLY A 250 0.72 23.89 9.60
C GLY A 250 -0.63 23.19 9.69
N ALA A 251 -1.36 23.06 8.57
CA ALA A 251 -2.56 22.26 8.51
C ALA A 251 -2.26 20.78 8.82
N CYS A 252 -1.34 20.13 8.11
CA CYS A 252 -1.01 18.72 8.34
C CYS A 252 -0.57 18.41 9.78
N VAL A 253 0.20 19.30 10.41
CA VAL A 253 0.69 19.14 11.78
C VAL A 253 -0.46 19.36 12.78
N GLY A 254 -1.27 20.40 12.57
CA GLY A 254 -2.32 20.82 13.49
C GLY A 254 -1.77 21.45 14.78
N MET A 255 -2.66 21.91 15.65
CA MET A 255 -2.26 22.55 16.91
C MET A 255 -1.37 21.62 17.74
N LYS A 256 -0.14 22.04 18.03
CA LYS A 256 0.87 21.24 18.77
C LYS A 256 1.09 19.82 18.19
N GLY A 257 0.88 19.63 16.89
CA GLY A 257 1.08 18.34 16.24
C GLY A 257 -0.05 17.32 16.44
N VAL A 258 -1.21 17.68 16.98
CA VAL A 258 -2.24 16.70 17.35
C VAL A 258 -2.64 15.77 16.19
N ARG A 259 -2.78 16.31 14.98
CA ARG A 259 -3.17 15.55 13.77
C ARG A 259 -2.06 14.60 13.33
N ILE A 260 -0.85 15.12 13.13
CA ILE A 260 0.27 14.27 12.71
C ILE A 260 0.57 13.17 13.73
N HIS A 261 0.47 13.44 15.04
CA HIS A 261 0.68 12.43 16.07
C HIS A 261 -0.39 11.32 16.06
N ALA A 262 -1.60 11.57 15.56
CA ALA A 262 -2.61 10.53 15.39
C ALA A 262 -2.18 9.51 14.32
N ILE A 263 -1.68 10.02 13.19
CA ILE A 263 -1.14 9.20 12.09
C ILE A 263 0.13 8.45 12.54
N VAL A 264 1.05 9.13 13.23
CA VAL A 264 2.27 8.52 13.80
C VAL A 264 1.93 7.35 14.73
N ARG A 265 0.90 7.50 15.58
CA ARG A 265 0.45 6.42 16.48
C ARG A 265 -0.16 5.25 15.70
N GLU A 266 -0.94 5.52 14.66
CA GLU A 266 -1.49 4.48 13.78
C GLU A 266 -0.37 3.70 13.09
N LEU A 267 0.74 4.33 12.73
CA LEU A 267 1.91 3.70 12.11
C LEU A 267 2.96 3.18 13.11
N SER A 268 2.57 2.91 14.36
CA SER A 268 3.45 2.34 15.38
C SER A 268 4.69 3.19 15.70
N ASN A 269 4.47 4.50 15.82
CA ASN A 269 5.49 5.51 16.11
C ASN A 269 6.55 5.66 15.01
N GLU A 270 6.13 5.54 13.76
CA GLU A 270 6.91 5.97 12.60
C GLU A 270 7.07 7.50 12.60
N ASN A 271 8.29 8.02 12.45
CA ASN A 271 8.51 9.47 12.42
C ASN A 271 8.10 10.04 11.06
N ILE A 272 7.25 11.08 11.04
CA ILE A 272 6.77 11.66 9.78
C ILE A 272 7.20 13.12 9.70
N ASP A 273 7.98 13.44 8.67
CA ASP A 273 8.32 14.82 8.30
C ASP A 273 7.36 15.30 7.21
N VAL A 274 6.67 16.40 7.45
CA VAL A 274 5.84 17.07 6.43
C VAL A 274 6.57 18.31 5.95
N ILE A 275 6.78 18.44 4.64
CA ILE A 275 7.50 19.55 4.03
C ILE A 275 6.67 20.22 2.94
N ASN A 276 6.89 21.52 2.73
CA ASN A 276 6.27 22.22 1.61
C ASN A 276 6.98 21.83 0.31
N TYR A 277 6.22 21.35 -0.66
CA TYR A 277 6.67 21.21 -2.04
C TYR A 277 7.10 22.56 -2.62
N SER A 278 7.99 22.54 -3.60
CA SER A 278 8.45 23.70 -4.34
C SER A 278 8.85 23.26 -5.74
N ASP A 279 8.46 24.03 -6.75
CA ASP A 279 8.93 23.81 -8.12
C ASP A 279 10.42 24.15 -8.27
N ASP A 280 10.94 25.05 -7.43
CA ASP A 280 12.37 25.31 -7.32
C ASP A 280 13.07 24.10 -6.66
N PRO A 281 13.93 23.36 -7.39
CA PRO A 281 14.56 22.16 -6.89
C PRO A 281 15.53 22.44 -5.74
N ILE A 282 16.20 23.59 -5.73
CA ILE A 282 17.13 23.97 -4.67
C ILE A 282 16.36 24.09 -3.35
N ILE A 283 15.25 24.82 -3.38
CA ILE A 283 14.37 25.00 -2.21
C ILE A 283 13.77 23.65 -1.79
N TYR A 284 13.35 22.82 -2.76
CA TYR A 284 12.73 21.54 -2.46
C TYR A 284 13.71 20.55 -1.81
N ILE A 285 14.93 20.44 -2.34
CA ILE A 285 16.00 19.59 -1.78
C ILE A 285 16.40 20.08 -0.39
N GLN A 286 16.59 21.39 -0.21
CA GLN A 286 16.90 21.97 1.10
C GLN A 286 15.84 21.61 2.15
N ARG A 287 14.55 21.68 1.79
CA ARG A 287 13.44 21.26 2.67
C ARG A 287 13.41 19.75 2.92
N ALA A 288 13.69 18.94 1.91
CA ALA A 288 13.70 17.48 2.02
C ALA A 288 14.78 16.98 2.96
N ILE A 289 15.92 17.66 3.00
CA ILE A 289 17.08 17.32 3.81
C ILE A 289 16.94 17.76 5.28
N ALA A 290 16.05 18.71 5.58
CA ALA A 290 15.76 19.17 6.93
C ALA A 290 15.55 17.98 7.90
N PRO A 291 16.07 18.07 9.15
CA PRO A 291 16.36 19.30 9.91
C PRO A 291 17.81 19.82 9.86
N ALA A 292 18.74 19.15 9.18
CA ALA A 292 20.14 19.54 9.19
C ALA A 292 20.37 20.89 8.48
N LYS A 293 21.29 21.71 9.01
CA LYS A 293 21.72 22.96 8.38
C LYS A 293 22.79 22.66 7.33
N ILE A 294 22.68 23.31 6.18
CA ILE A 294 23.62 23.18 5.07
C ILE A 294 24.30 24.53 4.82
N LYS A 295 25.57 24.51 4.42
CA LYS A 295 26.35 25.72 4.06
C LYS A 295 26.13 26.09 2.60
N GLN A 296 26.25 25.10 1.72
CA GLN A 296 26.14 25.28 0.28
C GLN A 296 25.39 24.12 -0.38
N LEU A 297 24.66 24.44 -1.45
CA LEU A 297 23.97 23.48 -2.31
C LEU A 297 24.30 23.82 -3.77
N GLU A 298 24.91 22.88 -4.48
CA GLU A 298 25.20 22.98 -5.91
C GLU A 298 24.35 21.96 -6.66
N LEU A 299 23.60 22.41 -7.66
CA LEU A 299 22.66 21.59 -8.41
C LEU A 299 23.10 21.44 -9.86
N ASP A 300 23.08 20.20 -10.36
CA ASP A 300 23.13 19.89 -11.78
C ASP A 300 21.75 19.36 -12.20
N GLU A 301 20.98 20.20 -12.88
CA GLU A 301 19.63 19.88 -13.34
C GLU A 301 19.61 18.83 -14.47
N GLU A 302 20.63 18.79 -15.32
CA GLU A 302 20.69 17.85 -16.44
C GLU A 302 21.01 16.44 -15.94
N ALA A 303 21.96 16.31 -15.02
CA ALA A 303 22.35 15.04 -14.41
C ALA A 303 21.40 14.59 -13.28
N LYS A 304 20.54 15.49 -12.78
CA LYS A 304 19.73 15.30 -11.56
C LYS A 304 20.59 14.93 -10.34
N THR A 305 21.71 15.60 -10.20
CA THR A 305 22.63 15.43 -9.07
C THR A 305 22.71 16.72 -8.27
N CYS A 306 22.87 16.59 -6.97
CA CYS A 306 22.99 17.70 -6.04
C CYS A 306 24.15 17.45 -5.09
N THR A 307 25.04 18.42 -4.95
CA THR A 307 26.14 18.39 -3.98
C THR A 307 25.81 19.31 -2.82
N VAL A 308 25.85 18.78 -1.61
CA VAL A 308 25.49 19.50 -0.38
C VAL A 308 26.72 19.56 0.52
N THR A 309 27.17 20.77 0.83
CA THR A 309 28.26 21.02 1.76
C THR A 309 27.70 21.37 3.12
N ALA A 310 28.18 20.68 4.16
CA ALA A 310 27.78 20.93 5.53
C ALA A 310 28.89 20.63 6.53
N ASP A 311 28.76 21.22 7.72
CA ASP A 311 29.67 20.98 8.83
C ASP A 311 29.62 19.53 9.29
N SER A 312 30.75 19.10 9.85
CA SER A 312 30.99 17.77 10.38
C SER A 312 29.87 17.21 11.28
N ASP A 313 29.33 18.04 12.17
CA ASP A 313 28.23 17.71 13.08
C ASP A 313 26.89 17.59 12.35
N GLN A 314 26.66 18.43 11.33
CA GLN A 314 25.44 18.42 10.51
C GLN A 314 25.38 17.23 9.55
N VAL A 315 26.52 16.74 9.06
CA VAL A 315 26.59 15.55 8.18
C VAL A 315 25.92 14.32 8.81
N SER A 316 26.07 14.13 10.11
CA SER A 316 25.41 13.02 10.82
C SER A 316 23.89 13.14 10.79
N LEU A 317 23.35 14.35 10.95
CA LEU A 317 21.92 14.64 10.86
C LEU A 317 21.40 14.51 9.42
N LEU A 318 22.18 14.96 8.43
CA LEU A 318 21.88 14.84 7.00
C LEU A 318 21.69 13.38 6.59
N VAL A 319 22.68 12.54 6.90
CA VAL A 319 22.66 11.11 6.58
C VAL A 319 21.56 10.42 7.39
N GLY A 320 21.45 10.75 8.67
CA GLY A 320 20.54 10.13 9.61
C GLY A 320 20.93 8.68 9.95
N ARG A 321 20.23 8.07 10.90
CA ARG A 321 20.50 6.69 11.33
C ARG A 321 20.42 5.74 10.12
N ASN A 322 21.48 4.97 9.87
CA ASN A 322 21.60 4.05 8.73
C ASN A 322 21.37 4.69 7.34
N GLY A 323 21.61 6.00 7.19
CA GLY A 323 21.38 6.70 5.93
C GLY A 323 19.90 6.87 5.55
N VAL A 324 18.97 6.70 6.50
CA VAL A 324 17.53 6.76 6.21
C VAL A 324 17.11 8.16 5.76
N ASN A 325 17.60 9.23 6.39
CA ASN A 325 17.15 10.59 6.09
C ASN A 325 17.52 10.99 4.65
N ILE A 326 18.79 10.75 4.27
CA ILE A 326 19.28 11.04 2.92
C ILE A 326 18.59 10.18 1.86
N ARG A 327 18.38 8.87 2.11
CA ARG A 327 17.63 8.00 1.17
C ARG A 327 16.20 8.47 0.96
N LEU A 328 15.54 8.95 2.01
CA LEU A 328 14.19 9.49 1.89
C LEU A 328 14.18 10.80 1.10
N ALA A 329 15.16 11.68 1.32
CA ALA A 329 15.29 12.91 0.54
C ALA A 329 15.54 12.64 -0.95
N ILE A 330 16.42 11.69 -1.28
CA ILE A 330 16.68 11.23 -2.66
C ILE A 330 15.39 10.69 -3.28
N LYS A 331 14.69 9.78 -2.59
CA LYS A 331 13.42 9.21 -3.09
C LYS A 331 12.34 10.28 -3.32
N LEU A 332 12.26 11.28 -2.43
CA LEU A 332 11.21 12.31 -2.44
C LEU A 332 11.46 13.40 -3.50
N THR A 333 12.73 13.71 -3.77
CA THR A 333 13.12 14.76 -4.73
C THR A 333 13.41 14.20 -6.11
N GLY A 334 13.81 12.92 -6.19
CA GLY A 334 14.28 12.28 -7.41
C GLY A 334 15.68 12.72 -7.84
N TYR A 335 16.42 13.42 -6.98
CA TYR A 335 17.82 13.82 -7.20
C TYR A 335 18.75 12.90 -6.40
N GLU A 336 19.89 12.55 -7.00
CA GLU A 336 21.00 11.97 -6.24
C GLU A 336 21.67 13.09 -5.43
N ILE A 337 21.96 12.83 -4.15
CA ILE A 337 22.47 13.84 -3.22
C ILE A 337 23.79 13.38 -2.63
N ASP A 338 24.87 14.04 -3.03
CA ASP A 338 26.22 13.84 -2.53
C ASP A 338 26.52 14.82 -1.40
N ILE A 339 27.14 14.33 -0.33
CA ILE A 339 27.43 15.14 0.87
C ILE A 339 28.94 15.38 0.95
N ILE A 340 29.34 16.64 0.93
CA ILE A 340 30.71 17.08 1.18
C ILE A 340 30.79 17.55 2.63
N ARG A 341 31.74 16.96 3.37
CA ARG A 341 32.04 17.35 4.74
C ARG A 341 33.06 18.47 4.72
N GLU A 342 32.69 19.60 5.30
CA GLU A 342 33.63 20.68 5.59
C GLU A 342 34.05 20.58 7.06
N GLU A 343 35.36 20.69 7.31
CA GLU A 343 35.87 20.86 8.66
C GLU A 343 35.60 22.31 9.07
N LYS A 344 35.02 22.54 10.26
CA LYS A 344 34.79 23.89 10.79
C LYS A 344 36.10 24.67 10.67
N GLN A 345 36.10 25.77 9.93
CA GLN A 345 37.20 26.73 10.02
C GLN A 345 37.15 27.30 11.44
N TYR A 346 38.28 27.32 12.15
CA TYR A 346 38.35 27.74 13.56
C TYR A 346 37.80 29.16 13.79
N GLU A 347 37.62 29.97 12.74
CA GLU A 347 37.01 31.31 12.79
C GLU A 347 35.51 31.32 13.18
N GLU A 348 34.84 30.17 13.30
CA GLU A 348 33.39 30.06 13.64
C GLU A 348 33.07 29.68 15.10
N TYR A 349 34.03 29.61 16.03
CA TYR A 349 33.69 29.47 17.46
C TYR A 349 33.03 30.77 17.95
N GLU A 350 31.76 30.71 18.37
CA GLU A 350 30.98 31.90 18.80
C GLU A 350 31.53 32.54 20.08
N ASP A 351 32.19 31.76 20.93
CA ASP A 351 32.87 32.20 22.16
C ASP A 351 34.38 31.92 22.03
N ASP A 352 35.15 32.90 21.56
CA ASP A 352 36.61 32.79 21.48
C ASP A 352 37.24 32.92 22.87
N ILE A 353 38.17 32.02 23.19
CA ILE A 353 38.83 31.96 24.49
C ILE A 353 40.08 32.85 24.44
N GLU A 354 40.15 33.87 25.30
CA GLU A 354 41.36 34.67 25.47
C GLU A 354 42.52 33.77 25.93
N LEU A 355 43.67 33.79 25.25
CA LEU A 355 44.81 32.93 25.60
C LEU A 355 45.29 33.11 27.05
N VAL A 356 45.00 34.26 27.65
CA VAL A 356 45.31 34.57 29.05
C VAL A 356 44.57 33.67 30.03
N SER A 357 43.37 33.17 29.70
CA SER A 357 42.64 32.23 30.56
C SER A 357 43.24 30.83 30.54
N LEU A 358 43.91 30.45 29.45
CA LEU A 358 44.52 29.12 29.24
C LEU A 358 45.90 28.95 29.91
N ARG A 359 46.26 29.82 30.85
CA ARG A 359 47.57 29.80 31.52
C ARG A 359 47.78 28.59 32.42
N GLU A 360 46.71 28.01 32.96
CA GLU A 360 46.81 26.83 33.83
C GLU A 360 47.05 25.55 33.00
N GLU A 361 46.52 25.51 31.78
CA GLU A 361 46.52 24.36 30.87
C GLU A 361 47.76 24.35 29.97
N LEU A 362 48.07 25.49 29.33
CA LEU A 362 49.22 25.63 28.43
C LEU A 362 50.52 26.00 29.15
N GLY A 363 50.41 26.54 30.37
CA GLY A 363 51.53 27.09 31.12
C GLY A 363 51.81 28.55 30.77
N SER A 364 52.16 29.35 31.80
CA SER A 364 52.33 30.80 31.68
C SER A 364 53.38 31.23 30.64
N GLU A 365 54.48 30.48 30.53
CA GLU A 365 55.57 30.79 29.59
C GLU A 365 55.12 30.60 28.13
N VAL A 366 54.33 29.57 27.84
CA VAL A 366 53.82 29.27 26.49
C VAL A 366 52.81 30.34 26.05
N VAL A 367 51.91 30.72 26.96
CA VAL A 367 50.93 31.79 26.71
C VAL A 367 51.61 33.13 26.42
N ASP A 368 52.63 33.49 27.21
CA ASP A 368 53.36 34.75 26.99
C ASP A 368 54.09 34.77 25.65
N ILE A 369 54.65 33.63 25.21
CA ILE A 369 55.29 33.50 23.89
C ILE A 369 54.26 33.67 22.76
N LEU A 370 53.08 33.05 22.87
CA LEU A 370 52.01 33.16 21.88
C LEU A 370 51.50 34.61 21.75
N ILE A 371 51.24 35.28 22.87
CA ILE A 371 50.78 36.69 22.89
C ILE A 371 51.84 37.63 22.31
N ASN A 372 53.12 37.44 22.65
CA ASN A 372 54.20 38.24 22.08
C ASN A 372 54.33 38.07 20.55
N ASN A 373 53.88 36.93 20.01
CA ASN A 373 53.81 36.65 18.58
C ASN A 373 52.48 37.04 17.92
N ARG A 374 51.65 37.85 18.60
CA ARG A 374 50.35 38.36 18.14
C ARG A 374 49.27 37.30 17.96
N TYR A 375 49.29 36.31 18.84
CA TYR A 375 48.15 35.43 19.05
C TYR A 375 47.53 35.84 20.39
N ASP A 376 46.42 36.56 20.34
CA ASP A 376 45.71 37.05 21.51
C ASP A 376 44.60 36.05 21.94
N THR A 377 44.13 35.21 21.01
CA THR A 377 43.05 34.26 21.27
C THR A 377 43.34 32.83 20.82
N ALA A 378 42.59 31.89 21.39
CA ALA A 378 42.67 30.47 21.09
C ALA A 378 42.35 30.17 19.62
N VAL A 379 41.34 30.84 19.05
CA VAL A 379 40.97 30.71 17.64
C VAL A 379 42.11 31.14 16.70
N GLU A 380 42.84 32.22 17.03
CA GLU A 380 43.96 32.69 16.20
C GLU A 380 45.09 31.66 16.13
N VAL A 381 45.39 30.98 17.24
CA VAL A 381 46.40 29.90 17.30
C VAL A 381 45.97 28.69 16.48
N LEU A 382 44.71 28.27 16.62
CA LEU A 382 44.17 27.14 15.86
C LEU A 382 44.12 27.43 14.36
N SER A 383 43.75 28.65 13.98
CA SER A 383 43.69 29.12 12.58
C SER A 383 45.08 29.23 11.94
N ALA A 384 46.10 29.57 12.72
CA ALA A 384 47.48 29.59 12.24
C ALA A 384 48.01 28.18 11.94
N GLY A 385 47.56 27.19 12.71
CA GLY A 385 47.91 25.78 12.53
C GLY A 385 49.36 25.45 12.89
N VAL A 386 49.67 24.14 12.94
CA VAL A 386 50.97 23.61 13.41
C VAL A 386 52.15 24.21 12.64
N GLU A 387 51.96 24.43 11.33
CA GLU A 387 53.00 24.94 10.43
C GLU A 387 53.47 26.35 10.76
N LYS A 388 52.59 27.24 11.25
CA LYS A 388 52.98 28.59 11.67
C LYS A 388 53.42 28.65 13.12
N ILE A 389 52.79 27.85 13.98
CA ILE A 389 53.15 27.82 15.42
C ILE A 389 54.56 27.27 15.62
N LYS A 390 55.02 26.31 14.81
CA LYS A 390 56.40 25.81 14.86
C LYS A 390 57.46 26.82 14.37
N GLU A 391 57.07 27.91 13.71
CA GLU A 391 58.00 28.96 13.27
C GLU A 391 58.35 29.93 14.42
N ILE A 392 57.61 29.86 15.53
CA ILE A 392 57.85 30.68 16.72
C ILE A 392 59.11 30.18 17.44
N GLU A 393 59.97 31.11 17.83
CA GLU A 393 61.17 30.82 18.63
C GLU A 393 60.77 30.12 19.94
N ASP A 394 61.45 29.00 20.27
CA ASP A 394 61.20 28.09 21.41
C ASP A 394 60.11 27.00 21.26
N PHE A 395 59.38 26.95 20.13
CA PHE A 395 58.46 25.86 19.81
C PHE A 395 59.04 24.89 18.77
N ASP A 396 58.95 23.58 19.05
CA ASP A 396 59.20 22.52 18.09
C ASP A 396 57.88 21.90 17.60
N GLU A 397 57.95 21.02 16.60
CA GLU A 397 56.75 20.40 16.01
C GLU A 397 55.95 19.59 17.05
N GLU A 398 56.62 18.96 18.02
CA GLU A 398 55.95 18.24 19.10
C GLU A 398 55.18 19.19 20.03
N LYS A 399 55.80 20.29 20.46
CA LYS A 399 55.13 21.32 21.27
C LYS A 399 54.00 22.03 20.52
N ALA A 400 54.19 22.36 19.25
CA ALA A 400 53.15 23.01 18.44
C ALA A 400 51.90 22.13 18.31
N ASN A 401 52.09 20.82 18.12
CA ASN A 401 50.99 19.85 18.12
C ASN A 401 50.32 19.75 19.50
N GLN A 402 51.10 19.69 20.59
CA GLN A 402 50.55 19.66 21.96
C GLN A 402 49.72 20.89 22.29
N ILE A 403 50.20 22.09 21.93
CA ILE A 403 49.48 23.35 22.14
C ILE A 403 48.13 23.32 21.42
N ILE A 404 48.11 22.90 20.15
CA ILE A 404 46.89 22.83 19.36
C ILE A 404 45.92 21.77 19.91
N GLU A 405 46.40 20.61 20.36
CA GLU A 405 45.55 19.60 20.99
C GLU A 405 44.93 20.09 22.31
N ILE A 406 45.72 20.76 23.17
CA ILE A 406 45.22 21.31 24.42
C ILE A 406 44.14 22.36 24.16
N ILE A 407 44.38 23.30 23.24
CA ILE A 407 43.41 24.34 22.90
C ILE A 407 42.12 23.74 22.32
N LYS A 408 42.21 22.72 21.45
CA LYS A 408 41.03 22.00 20.94
C LYS A 408 40.23 21.33 22.05
N GLY A 409 40.91 20.71 23.02
CA GLY A 409 40.25 20.06 24.15
C GLY A 409 39.41 21.01 25.00
N GLN A 410 39.80 22.29 25.09
CA GLN A 410 39.04 23.30 25.83
C GLN A 410 37.72 23.68 25.15
N PHE A 411 37.71 23.79 23.83
CA PHE A 411 36.47 24.02 23.08
C PHE A 411 35.52 22.81 23.11
N GLU A 412 36.05 21.59 23.23
CA GLU A 412 35.23 20.37 23.37
C GLU A 412 34.63 20.21 24.78
N GLU A 413 35.17 20.88 25.81
CA GLU A 413 34.63 20.85 27.18
C GLU A 413 33.53 21.92 27.42
N GLU A 414 33.45 22.95 26.57
CA GLU A 414 32.45 24.02 26.66
C GLU A 414 31.16 23.76 25.84
N GLU A 415 31.17 22.86 24.84
CA GLU A 415 29.98 22.35 24.11
C GLU A 415 29.23 21.23 24.88
#